data_AF-A0A958U9H3-F1
#
_entry.id   AF-A0A958U9H3-F1
#
_cell.length_a   1.000
_cell.length_b   1.000
_cell.length_c   1.000
_cell.angle_alpha   90.00
_cell.angle_beta   90.00
_cell.angle_gamma   90.00
#
_symmetry.space_group_name_H-M   'P 1'
#
loop_
_entity.id
_entity.type
_entity.pdbx_description
1 polymer ?
#
loop_
_entity_poly.entity_id
_entity_poly.type
_entity_poly.pdbx_seq_one_letter_code
_entity_poly.pdbx_strand_id
1 'polypeptide(L)'
;HIWPRGDFMLIALPNLDGSFTVTLFLSYDEGTYNFNNLTSPEKVTEFFQKEFPDALALMPNLIDDFFENPTSALGTVKCSPWHYKRNTLLMGDAAHAIVPFYGQGMNASFEDVVEFDTFLEQHQGDWETTFKSYEKSRKKDTDAIADLAIDNFFEMRDHVASAIFQEKRTLEMALEKNFPNEYSSKYSMVTFNENIGYWEAMIKGRAQDKAILNMIADGKIHPNEDLKEVLLKIKTETNNIIDDDRIAKTMHH
;
A
#
# COMPACT_ATOMS: atom_id res chain seq x y z
N HIS A 1 7.58 12.27 5.65
CA HIS A 1 6.86 13.45 5.09
C HIS A 1 6.44 13.15 3.67
N ILE A 2 5.31 13.70 3.20
CA ILE A 2 4.75 13.46 1.86
C ILE A 2 4.27 14.79 1.26
N TRP A 3 4.58 15.04 -0.01
CA TRP A 3 4.10 16.16 -0.81
C TRP A 3 3.37 15.65 -2.07
N PRO A 4 2.04 15.52 -2.05
CA PRO A 4 1.27 15.00 -3.19
C PRO A 4 0.95 16.10 -4.22
N ARG A 5 0.98 15.80 -5.52
CA ARG A 5 0.66 16.75 -6.62
C ARG A 5 -0.28 16.18 -7.69
N GLY A 6 -1.10 15.19 -7.35
CA GLY A 6 -1.76 14.39 -8.39
C GLY A 6 -0.67 13.55 -9.04
N ASP A 7 -0.39 13.72 -10.33
CA ASP A 7 0.45 12.83 -11.16
C ASP A 7 1.87 12.50 -10.65
N PHE A 8 2.38 13.20 -9.64
CA PHE A 8 3.68 12.95 -9.02
C PHE A 8 3.68 13.34 -7.54
N MET A 9 4.70 12.87 -6.80
CA MET A 9 4.84 13.18 -5.37
C MET A 9 6.29 13.07 -4.89
N LEU A 10 6.60 13.79 -3.81
CA LEU A 10 7.82 13.60 -3.02
C LEU A 10 7.49 12.89 -1.70
N ILE A 11 8.37 11.99 -1.28
CA ILE A 11 8.40 11.49 0.10
C ILE A 11 9.78 11.72 0.72
N ALA A 12 9.82 11.92 2.03
CA ALA A 12 11.07 12.04 2.77
C ALA A 12 11.03 11.18 4.04
N LEU A 13 12.04 10.33 4.21
CA LEU A 13 12.23 9.48 5.39
C LEU A 13 13.44 9.98 6.20
N PRO A 14 13.33 10.03 7.54
CA PRO A 14 14.42 10.51 8.40
C PRO A 14 15.54 9.46 8.53
N ASN A 15 16.77 9.94 8.61
CA ASN A 15 17.97 9.16 8.93
C ASN A 15 18.39 9.41 10.39
N LEU A 16 19.22 8.51 10.95
CA LEU A 16 19.68 8.60 12.34
C LEU A 16 20.56 9.82 12.63
N ASP A 17 21.23 10.37 11.62
CA ASP A 17 22.07 11.56 11.72
C ASP A 17 21.29 12.88 11.64
N GLY A 18 19.96 12.79 11.56
CA GLY A 18 19.05 13.94 11.44
C GLY A 18 18.87 14.44 10.01
N SER A 19 19.53 13.84 9.01
CA SER A 19 19.25 14.09 7.60
C SER A 19 17.96 13.39 7.14
N PHE A 20 17.52 13.68 5.92
CA PHE A 20 16.38 13.03 5.29
C PHE A 20 16.76 12.54 3.90
N THR A 21 16.33 11.33 3.56
CA THR A 21 16.40 10.82 2.20
C THR A 21 15.09 11.14 1.49
N VAL A 22 15.17 11.85 0.37
CA VAL A 22 14.01 12.29 -0.41
C VAL A 22 13.89 11.44 -1.67
N THR A 23 12.68 10.97 -1.97
CA THR A 23 12.37 10.22 -3.19
C THR A 23 11.30 10.95 -3.99
N LEU A 24 11.59 11.24 -5.26
CA LEU A 24 10.64 11.75 -6.23
C LEU A 24 10.03 10.60 -7.04
N PHE A 25 8.71 10.50 -7.02
CA PHE A 25 7.97 9.65 -7.94
C PHE A 25 7.34 10.52 -9.03
N LEU A 26 7.81 10.33 -10.26
CA LEU A 26 7.41 11.10 -11.45
C LEU A 26 7.38 10.15 -12.66
N SER A 27 6.48 10.41 -13.61
CA SER A 27 6.42 9.63 -14.85
C SER A 27 7.70 9.81 -15.69
N TYR A 28 8.01 8.82 -16.53
CA TYR A 28 9.11 8.92 -17.48
C TYR A 28 8.78 9.87 -18.63
N ASP A 29 7.55 9.83 -19.15
CA ASP A 29 7.16 10.51 -20.40
C ASP A 29 5.77 11.16 -20.35
N GLU A 30 4.98 10.98 -19.29
CA GLU A 30 3.65 11.58 -19.15
C GLU A 30 3.68 12.88 -18.33
N GLY A 31 2.70 13.75 -18.55
CA GLY A 31 2.56 15.02 -17.83
C GLY A 31 3.45 16.15 -18.36
N THR A 32 3.28 17.35 -17.79
CA THR A 32 4.03 18.55 -18.21
C THR A 32 5.51 18.43 -17.85
N TYR A 33 5.82 17.92 -16.66
CA TYR A 33 7.17 17.58 -16.23
C TYR A 33 7.28 16.06 -16.15
N ASN A 34 8.40 15.51 -16.63
CA ASN A 34 8.71 14.08 -16.57
C ASN A 34 10.22 13.86 -16.63
N PHE A 35 10.69 12.67 -16.26
CA PHE A 35 12.13 12.40 -16.22
C PHE A 35 12.81 12.57 -17.59
N ASN A 36 12.11 12.30 -18.70
CA ASN A 36 12.67 12.47 -20.05
C ASN A 36 12.85 13.94 -20.46
N ASN A 37 12.14 14.89 -19.82
CA ASN A 37 12.19 16.31 -20.17
C ASN A 37 12.90 17.21 -19.14
N LEU A 38 13.11 16.71 -17.92
CA LEU A 38 13.88 17.34 -16.84
C LEU A 38 15.39 17.12 -17.02
N THR A 39 15.94 17.63 -18.12
CA THR A 39 17.30 17.33 -18.58
C THR A 39 18.32 18.45 -18.37
N SER A 40 17.94 19.55 -17.72
CA SER A 40 18.85 20.65 -17.38
C SER A 40 18.63 21.20 -15.97
N PRO A 41 19.66 21.74 -15.31
CA PRO A 41 19.54 22.34 -13.98
C PRO A 41 18.44 23.40 -13.86
N GLU A 42 18.25 24.21 -14.91
CA GLU A 42 17.25 25.27 -14.93
C GLU A 42 15.84 24.70 -14.92
N LYS A 43 15.57 23.65 -15.71
CA LYS A 43 14.26 22.99 -15.74
C LYS A 43 13.93 22.27 -14.45
N VAL A 44 14.92 21.58 -13.85
CA VAL A 44 14.76 20.93 -12.55
C VAL A 44 14.46 21.99 -11.49
N THR A 45 15.20 23.11 -11.49
CA THR A 45 14.95 24.23 -10.57
C THR A 45 13.55 24.81 -10.76
N GLU A 46 13.13 25.08 -11.99
CA GLU A 46 11.80 25.60 -12.32
C GLU A 46 10.70 24.66 -11.79
N PHE A 47 10.83 23.36 -12.06
CA PHE A 47 9.89 22.34 -11.60
C PHE A 47 9.77 22.35 -10.07
N PHE A 48 10.87 22.30 -9.33
CA PHE A 48 10.84 22.30 -7.87
C PHE A 48 10.38 23.64 -7.29
N GLN A 49 10.72 24.77 -7.90
CA GLN A 49 10.22 26.09 -7.46
C GLN A 49 8.71 26.20 -7.60
N LYS A 50 8.16 25.66 -8.69
CA LYS A 50 6.73 25.71 -8.97
C LYS A 50 5.94 24.71 -8.11
N GLU A 51 6.41 23.46 -8.07
CA GLU A 51 5.64 22.36 -7.49
C GLU A 51 6.00 22.12 -6.02
N PHE A 52 7.24 22.34 -5.58
CA PHE A 52 7.72 22.02 -4.23
C PHE A 52 8.57 23.14 -3.59
N PRO A 53 8.09 24.39 -3.55
CA PRO A 53 8.91 25.54 -3.11
C PRO A 53 9.41 25.42 -1.67
N ASP A 54 8.61 24.80 -0.79
CA ASP A 54 8.94 24.58 0.61
C ASP A 54 9.99 23.47 0.79
N ALA A 55 9.86 22.37 0.06
CA ALA A 55 10.87 21.32 0.06
C ALA A 55 12.19 21.80 -0.56
N LEU A 56 12.13 22.57 -1.65
CA LEU A 56 13.31 23.13 -2.33
C LEU A 56 14.18 23.95 -1.37
N ALA A 57 13.57 24.74 -0.48
CA ALA A 57 14.28 25.52 0.52
C ALA A 57 15.14 24.66 1.49
N LEU A 58 14.87 23.35 1.57
CA LEU A 58 15.56 22.39 2.42
C LEU A 58 16.52 21.46 1.66
N MET A 59 16.61 21.58 0.32
CA MET A 59 17.41 20.71 -0.54
C MET A 59 18.52 21.50 -1.25
N PRO A 60 19.58 21.93 -0.53
CA PRO A 60 20.63 22.78 -1.09
C PRO A 60 21.41 22.11 -2.23
N ASN A 61 21.47 20.78 -2.26
CA ASN A 61 22.23 19.99 -3.24
C ASN A 61 21.35 19.38 -4.34
N LEU A 62 20.09 19.83 -4.48
CA LEU A 62 19.09 19.21 -5.36
C LEU A 62 19.62 18.91 -6.77
N ILE A 63 20.32 19.87 -7.38
CA ILE A 63 20.78 19.73 -8.77
C ILE A 63 21.83 18.63 -8.89
N ASP A 64 22.83 18.63 -8.01
CA ASP A 64 23.88 17.61 -8.01
C ASP A 64 23.26 16.23 -7.76
N ASP A 65 22.40 16.12 -6.74
CA ASP A 65 21.70 14.87 -6.40
C ASP A 65 20.81 14.36 -7.56
N PHE A 66 20.13 15.25 -8.29
CA PHE A 66 19.23 14.86 -9.37
C PHE A 66 19.98 14.28 -10.58
N PHE A 67 21.16 14.80 -10.90
CA PHE A 67 21.95 14.37 -12.07
C PHE A 67 22.95 13.26 -11.74
N GLU A 68 23.41 13.16 -10.49
CA GLU A 68 24.30 12.07 -10.06
C GLU A 68 23.53 10.77 -9.79
N ASN A 69 22.32 10.85 -9.24
CA ASN A 69 21.54 9.66 -8.91
C ASN A 69 20.73 9.16 -10.12
N PRO A 70 20.89 7.89 -10.53
CA PRO A 70 20.17 7.35 -11.66
C PRO A 70 18.67 7.18 -11.38
N THR A 71 17.84 7.54 -12.36
CA THR A 71 16.40 7.24 -12.32
C THR A 71 16.18 5.73 -12.37
N SER A 72 15.35 5.21 -11.45
CA SER A 72 15.04 3.78 -11.35
C SER A 72 13.62 3.48 -11.80
N ALA A 73 13.43 2.35 -12.49
CA ALA A 73 12.10 1.87 -12.87
C ALA A 73 11.42 1.18 -11.69
N LEU A 74 10.10 1.33 -11.59
CA LEU A 74 9.27 0.64 -10.62
C LEU A 74 8.33 -0.31 -11.36
N GLY A 75 8.05 -1.45 -10.74
CA GLY A 75 7.16 -2.45 -11.32
C GLY A 75 6.64 -3.43 -10.28
N THR A 76 5.55 -4.09 -10.64
CA THR A 76 4.97 -5.17 -9.86
C THR A 76 5.12 -6.48 -10.65
N VAL A 77 5.67 -7.50 -10.00
CA VAL A 77 5.79 -8.86 -10.53
C VAL A 77 4.84 -9.76 -9.75
N LYS A 78 3.96 -10.46 -10.47
CA LYS A 78 3.17 -11.58 -9.93
C LYS A 78 3.46 -12.80 -10.79
N CYS A 79 4.17 -13.78 -10.24
CA CYS A 79 4.47 -15.02 -10.97
C CYS A 79 3.98 -16.27 -10.25
N SER A 80 3.97 -17.37 -11.01
CA SER A 80 3.77 -18.75 -10.55
C SER A 80 4.19 -19.71 -11.68
N PRO A 81 4.71 -20.92 -11.38
CA PRO A 81 5.01 -21.43 -10.05
C PRO A 81 6.25 -20.76 -9.43
N TRP A 82 6.36 -20.80 -8.10
CA TRP A 82 7.52 -20.31 -7.35
C TRP A 82 8.58 -21.38 -7.14
N HIS A 83 8.26 -22.64 -7.42
CA HIS A 83 9.19 -23.74 -7.22
C HIS A 83 9.38 -24.57 -8.48
N TYR A 84 10.53 -25.24 -8.56
CA TYR A 84 10.81 -26.22 -9.59
C TYR A 84 11.41 -27.47 -8.96
N LYS A 85 10.77 -28.61 -9.25
CA LYS A 85 11.13 -29.93 -8.66
C LYS A 85 11.23 -29.81 -7.13
N ARG A 86 12.31 -30.34 -6.54
CA ARG A 86 12.53 -30.48 -5.09
C ARG A 86 13.76 -29.72 -4.60
N ASN A 87 14.27 -28.78 -5.40
CA ASN A 87 15.57 -28.16 -5.16
C ASN A 87 15.63 -26.67 -5.51
N THR A 88 14.52 -26.03 -5.85
CA THR A 88 14.50 -24.59 -6.19
C THR A 88 13.18 -23.98 -5.76
N LEU A 89 13.26 -22.82 -5.08
CA LEU A 89 12.15 -22.01 -4.60
C LEU A 89 12.51 -20.53 -4.78
N LEU A 90 11.54 -19.72 -5.23
CA LEU A 90 11.57 -18.27 -5.27
C LEU A 90 10.91 -17.71 -4.00
N MET A 91 11.46 -16.62 -3.46
CA MET A 91 11.00 -15.97 -2.24
C MET A 91 11.31 -14.47 -2.29
N GLY A 92 10.51 -13.65 -1.61
CA GLY A 92 10.63 -12.19 -1.62
C GLY A 92 10.49 -11.60 -3.03
N ASP A 93 11.24 -10.54 -3.33
CA ASP A 93 11.18 -9.83 -4.62
C ASP A 93 11.41 -10.74 -5.84
N ALA A 94 12.14 -11.86 -5.69
CA ALA A 94 12.33 -12.84 -6.77
C ALA A 94 11.02 -13.54 -7.18
N ALA A 95 10.03 -13.59 -6.29
CA ALA A 95 8.69 -14.16 -6.52
C ALA A 95 7.62 -13.07 -6.69
N HIS A 96 7.74 -11.95 -5.97
CA HIS A 96 6.69 -10.95 -5.86
C HIS A 96 7.21 -9.52 -5.64
N ALA A 97 8.12 -9.02 -6.49
CA ALA A 97 8.49 -7.61 -6.44
C ALA A 97 7.25 -6.68 -6.52
N ILE A 98 7.14 -5.71 -5.62
CA ILE A 98 6.02 -4.76 -5.57
C ILE A 98 6.51 -3.32 -5.62
N VAL A 99 5.65 -2.42 -6.09
CA VAL A 99 5.89 -0.98 -5.98
C VAL A 99 5.97 -0.54 -4.51
N PRO A 100 6.82 0.46 -4.17
CA PRO A 100 7.17 0.75 -2.77
C PRO A 100 6.12 1.58 -2.03
N PHE A 101 4.95 1.82 -2.62
CA PHE A 101 3.99 2.79 -2.10
C PHE A 101 3.32 2.37 -0.79
N TYR A 102 3.41 1.10 -0.38
CA TYR A 102 2.99 0.66 0.95
C TYR A 102 4.16 0.47 1.94
N GLY A 103 5.41 0.49 1.47
CA GLY A 103 6.57 0.20 2.32
C GLY A 103 6.64 -1.24 2.83
N GLN A 104 5.98 -2.20 2.15
CA GLN A 104 5.82 -3.57 2.64
C GLN A 104 6.67 -4.63 1.94
N GLY A 105 7.45 -4.31 0.89
CA GLY A 105 8.22 -5.31 0.14
C GLY A 105 9.21 -6.10 1.03
N MET A 106 9.98 -5.39 1.87
CA MET A 106 10.87 -6.01 2.86
C MET A 106 10.10 -6.83 3.91
N ASN A 107 9.02 -6.30 4.48
CA ASN A 107 8.27 -6.98 5.53
C ASN A 107 7.60 -8.25 4.99
N ALA A 108 6.97 -8.18 3.81
CA ALA A 108 6.39 -9.33 3.14
C ALA A 108 7.45 -10.41 2.83
N SER A 109 8.66 -9.99 2.44
CA SER A 109 9.79 -10.89 2.20
C SER A 109 10.35 -11.52 3.49
N PHE A 110 10.27 -10.85 4.63
CA PHE A 110 10.62 -11.45 5.93
C PHE A 110 9.55 -12.41 6.42
N GLU A 111 8.27 -12.04 6.26
CA GLU A 111 7.14 -12.89 6.58
C GLU A 111 7.14 -14.18 5.75
N ASP A 112 7.55 -14.12 4.48
CA ASP A 112 7.78 -15.30 3.65
C ASP A 112 8.71 -16.35 4.30
N VAL A 113 9.79 -15.89 4.95
CA VAL A 113 10.76 -16.79 5.61
C VAL A 113 10.10 -17.49 6.79
N VAL A 114 9.31 -16.77 7.59
CA VAL A 114 8.60 -17.31 8.76
C VAL A 114 7.52 -18.30 8.35
N GLU A 115 6.73 -17.96 7.32
CA GLU A 115 5.70 -18.84 6.76
C GLU A 115 6.33 -20.11 6.17
N PHE A 116 7.45 -19.97 5.45
CA PHE A 116 8.16 -21.11 4.89
C PHE A 116 8.71 -22.04 5.97
N ASP A 117 9.27 -21.50 7.05
CA ASP A 117 9.79 -22.29 8.19
C ASP A 117 8.68 -23.15 8.83
N THR A 118 7.47 -22.61 8.96
CA THR A 118 6.30 -23.35 9.45
C THR A 118 6.00 -24.58 8.59
N PHE A 119 6.07 -24.44 7.25
CA PHE A 119 5.85 -25.56 6.34
C PHE A 119 7.01 -26.56 6.32
N LEU A 120 8.24 -26.13 6.61
CA LEU A 120 9.40 -27.02 6.76
C LEU A 120 9.21 -27.95 7.95
N GLU A 121 8.80 -27.40 9.10
CA GLU A 121 8.53 -28.18 10.31
C GLU A 121 7.37 -29.16 10.09
N GLN A 122 6.31 -28.72 9.43
CA GLN A 122 5.11 -29.53 9.21
C GLN A 122 5.36 -30.75 8.32
N HIS A 123 6.16 -30.61 7.26
CA HIS A 123 6.33 -31.66 6.25
C HIS A 123 7.63 -32.47 6.42
N GLN A 124 8.47 -32.16 7.40
CA GLN A 124 9.61 -32.97 7.85
C GLN A 124 10.50 -33.52 6.73
N GLY A 125 10.89 -32.66 5.78
CA GLY A 125 11.81 -33.01 4.69
C GLY A 125 11.15 -33.45 3.37
N ASP A 126 9.81 -33.49 3.28
CA ASP A 126 9.12 -33.55 1.99
C ASP A 126 9.11 -32.18 1.31
N TRP A 127 10.20 -31.88 0.60
CA TRP A 127 10.38 -30.63 -0.14
C TRP A 127 9.31 -30.34 -1.17
N GLU A 128 8.79 -31.37 -1.84
CA GLU A 128 7.80 -31.16 -2.90
C GLU A 128 6.47 -30.68 -2.32
N THR A 129 6.03 -31.34 -1.25
CA THR A 129 4.82 -30.93 -0.53
C THR A 129 5.03 -29.59 0.17
N THR A 130 6.20 -29.36 0.77
CA THR A 130 6.55 -28.07 1.41
C THR A 130 6.41 -26.91 0.44
N PHE A 131 7.05 -26.98 -0.74
CA PHE A 131 7.01 -25.90 -1.72
C PHE A 131 5.61 -25.63 -2.24
N LYS A 132 4.84 -26.68 -2.53
CA LYS A 132 3.45 -26.56 -3.00
C LYS A 132 2.55 -25.92 -1.94
N SER A 133 2.67 -26.34 -0.68
CA SER A 133 1.87 -25.81 0.42
C SER A 133 2.22 -24.36 0.74
N TYR A 134 3.52 -24.03 0.77
CA TYR A 134 4.01 -22.67 0.96
C TYR A 134 3.51 -21.74 -0.14
N GLU A 135 3.75 -22.05 -1.42
CA GLU A 135 3.30 -21.21 -2.54
C GLU A 135 1.78 -21.02 -2.50
N LYS A 136 1.02 -22.11 -2.30
CA LYS A 136 -0.44 -22.04 -2.26
C LYS A 136 -0.95 -21.17 -1.11
N SER A 137 -0.31 -21.25 0.06
CA SER A 137 -0.67 -20.43 1.22
C SER A 137 -0.33 -18.96 0.97
N ARG A 138 0.92 -18.69 0.56
CA ARG A 138 1.51 -17.36 0.58
C ARG A 138 1.15 -16.50 -0.64
N LYS A 139 0.93 -17.12 -1.80
CA LYS A 139 0.67 -16.41 -3.06
C LYS A 139 -0.53 -15.45 -3.00
N LYS A 140 -1.60 -15.83 -2.30
CA LYS A 140 -2.78 -14.97 -2.15
C LYS A 140 -2.46 -13.66 -1.40
N ASP A 141 -1.57 -13.73 -0.41
CA ASP A 141 -1.19 -12.60 0.43
C ASP A 141 -0.18 -11.70 -0.29
N THR A 142 0.78 -12.29 -1.00
CA THR A 142 1.75 -11.53 -1.82
C THR A 142 1.07 -10.85 -3.00
N ASP A 143 0.10 -11.52 -3.66
CA ASP A 143 -0.70 -10.90 -4.72
C ASP A 143 -1.59 -9.78 -4.15
N ALA A 144 -2.08 -9.91 -2.91
CA ALA A 144 -2.89 -8.91 -2.23
C ALA A 144 -2.08 -7.66 -1.82
N ILE A 145 -0.88 -7.82 -1.24
CA ILE A 145 -0.06 -6.67 -0.88
C ILE A 145 0.45 -5.92 -2.11
N ALA A 146 0.69 -6.62 -3.21
CA ALA A 146 0.99 -6.01 -4.49
C ALA A 146 -0.15 -5.12 -5.00
N ASP A 147 -1.41 -5.57 -4.87
CA ASP A 147 -2.58 -4.77 -5.24
C ASP A 147 -2.79 -3.61 -4.27
N LEU A 148 -2.64 -3.83 -2.96
CA LEU A 148 -2.74 -2.78 -1.95
C LEU A 148 -1.68 -1.69 -2.16
N ALA A 149 -0.47 -2.04 -2.58
CA ALA A 149 0.57 -1.06 -2.90
C ALA A 149 0.16 -0.17 -4.08
N ILE A 150 -0.51 -0.73 -5.09
CA ILE A 150 -1.07 0.04 -6.21
C ILE A 150 -2.26 0.90 -5.74
N ASP A 151 -3.17 0.35 -4.93
CA ASP A 151 -4.27 1.12 -4.34
C ASP A 151 -3.73 2.34 -3.57
N ASN A 152 -2.68 2.14 -2.78
CA ASN A 152 -2.10 3.21 -1.96
C ASN A 152 -1.38 4.28 -2.80
N PHE A 153 -0.83 3.91 -3.96
CA PHE A 153 -0.34 4.90 -4.92
C PHE A 153 -1.46 5.89 -5.29
N PHE A 154 -2.61 5.39 -5.75
CA PHE A 154 -3.74 6.22 -6.13
C PHE A 154 -4.33 6.99 -4.93
N GLU A 155 -4.37 6.38 -3.74
CA GLU A 155 -4.84 7.02 -2.52
C GLU A 155 -3.97 8.23 -2.13
N MET A 156 -2.64 8.07 -2.14
CA MET A 156 -1.68 9.14 -1.88
C MET A 156 -1.68 10.21 -2.98
N ARG A 157 -1.95 9.80 -4.22
CA ARG A 157 -1.94 10.64 -5.42
C ARG A 157 -3.16 11.57 -5.50
N ASP A 158 -4.36 11.00 -5.39
CA ASP A 158 -5.60 11.64 -5.84
C ASP A 158 -6.53 12.05 -4.68
N HIS A 159 -6.42 11.42 -3.51
CA HIS A 159 -7.49 11.46 -2.50
C HIS A 159 -7.18 12.24 -1.24
N VAL A 160 -5.92 12.54 -0.93
CA VAL A 160 -5.55 13.26 0.31
C VAL A 160 -6.21 14.65 0.40
N ALA A 161 -6.50 15.28 -0.75
CA ALA A 161 -7.15 16.59 -0.82
C ALA A 161 -8.71 16.54 -0.89
N SER A 162 -9.31 15.35 -1.00
CA SER A 162 -10.77 15.20 -1.09
C SER A 162 -11.45 15.38 0.27
N ALA A 163 -12.51 16.21 0.33
CA ALA A 163 -13.25 16.46 1.57
C ALA A 163 -13.86 15.18 2.18
N ILE A 164 -14.42 14.30 1.34
CA ILE A 164 -14.99 13.02 1.78
C ILE A 164 -13.88 12.12 2.36
N PHE A 165 -12.69 12.14 1.77
CA PHE A 165 -11.57 11.34 2.25
C PHE A 165 -11.02 11.86 3.59
N GLN A 166 -10.99 13.18 3.79
CA GLN A 166 -10.64 13.78 5.08
C GLN A 166 -11.67 13.46 6.17
N GLU A 167 -12.96 13.45 5.83
CA GLU A 167 -14.03 13.04 6.74
C GLU A 167 -13.92 11.56 7.10
N LYS A 168 -13.73 10.68 6.10
CA LYS A 168 -13.42 9.27 6.32
C LYS A 168 -12.25 9.12 7.29
N ARG A 169 -11.12 9.77 7.02
CA ARG A 169 -9.91 9.65 7.85
C ARG A 169 -10.14 10.11 9.29
N THR A 170 -10.87 11.20 9.47
CA THR A 170 -11.25 11.71 10.80
C THR A 170 -12.09 10.69 11.56
N LEU A 171 -13.06 10.08 10.87
CA LEU A 171 -13.90 9.03 11.44
C LEU A 171 -13.09 7.78 11.79
N GLU A 172 -12.23 7.29 10.90
CA GLU A 172 -11.35 6.14 11.16
C GLU A 172 -10.50 6.37 12.41
N MET A 173 -9.87 7.54 12.54
CA MET A 173 -9.08 7.88 13.72
C MET A 173 -9.91 7.92 15.00
N ALA A 174 -11.15 8.42 14.94
CA ALA A 174 -12.05 8.40 16.08
C ALA A 174 -12.44 6.97 16.47
N LEU A 175 -12.74 6.11 15.48
CA LEU A 175 -13.09 4.71 15.70
C LEU A 175 -11.94 3.92 16.29
N GLU A 176 -10.73 4.03 15.73
CA GLU A 176 -9.53 3.35 16.24
C GLU A 176 -9.20 3.79 17.67
N LYS A 177 -9.38 5.08 18.00
CA LYS A 177 -9.15 5.61 19.34
C LYS A 177 -10.15 5.08 20.38
N ASN A 178 -11.44 5.04 20.04
CA ASN A 178 -12.50 4.69 21.00
C ASN A 178 -12.80 3.18 21.03
N PHE A 179 -12.52 2.46 19.94
CA PHE A 179 -12.85 1.05 19.74
C PHE A 179 -11.65 0.26 19.19
N PRO A 180 -10.45 0.31 19.81
CA PRO A 180 -9.21 -0.26 19.26
C PRO A 180 -9.25 -1.78 19.04
N ASN A 181 -10.09 -2.50 19.81
CA ASN A 181 -10.24 -3.96 19.69
C ASN A 181 -11.33 -4.36 18.69
N GLU A 182 -12.06 -3.39 18.14
CA GLU A 182 -13.27 -3.63 17.35
C GLU A 182 -13.19 -3.03 15.94
N TYR A 183 -12.35 -2.01 15.76
CA TYR A 183 -12.12 -1.36 14.48
C TYR A 183 -10.64 -1.14 14.24
N SER A 184 -10.21 -1.45 13.03
CA SER A 184 -8.89 -1.10 12.50
C SER A 184 -9.08 -0.67 11.06
N SER A 185 -8.45 0.43 10.66
CA SER A 185 -8.41 0.86 9.26
C SER A 185 -7.62 -0.14 8.42
N LYS A 186 -7.81 -0.08 7.10
CA LYS A 186 -7.03 -0.87 6.12
C LYS A 186 -5.52 -0.74 6.36
N TYR A 187 -5.04 0.49 6.54
CA TYR A 187 -3.63 0.77 6.82
C TYR A 187 -3.15 0.14 8.14
N SER A 188 -3.96 0.24 9.19
CA SER A 188 -3.63 -0.33 10.50
C SER A 188 -3.56 -1.86 10.47
N MET A 189 -4.50 -2.50 9.77
CA MET A 189 -4.48 -3.96 9.58
C MET A 189 -3.22 -4.44 8.86
N VAL A 190 -2.78 -3.74 7.81
CA VAL A 190 -1.58 -4.14 7.04
C VAL A 190 -0.28 -3.84 7.79
N THR A 191 -0.23 -2.74 8.55
CA THR A 191 1.05 -2.24 9.10
C THR A 191 1.31 -2.69 10.53
N PHE A 192 0.27 -2.86 11.34
CA PHE A 192 0.41 -3.03 12.80
C PHE A 192 -0.23 -4.31 13.35
N ASN A 193 -0.83 -5.14 12.49
CA ASN A 193 -1.48 -6.37 12.93
C ASN A 193 -0.82 -7.60 12.30
N GLU A 194 0.02 -8.29 13.07
CA GLU A 194 0.72 -9.50 12.65
C GLU A 194 -0.20 -10.74 12.54
N ASN A 195 -1.43 -10.67 13.05
CA ASN A 195 -2.36 -11.80 13.08
C ASN A 195 -3.32 -11.84 11.88
N ILE A 196 -3.23 -10.86 10.96
CA ILE A 196 -4.10 -10.76 9.79
C ILE A 196 -3.27 -10.81 8.52
N GLY A 197 -3.54 -11.79 7.65
CA GLY A 197 -2.84 -11.89 6.36
C GLY A 197 -3.23 -10.75 5.41
N TYR A 198 -2.34 -10.36 4.50
CA TYR A 198 -2.59 -9.27 3.55
C TYR A 198 -3.86 -9.45 2.72
N TRP A 199 -4.21 -10.68 2.35
CA TRP A 199 -5.44 -10.97 1.61
C TRP A 199 -6.68 -10.64 2.43
N GLU A 200 -6.70 -11.03 3.72
CA GLU A 200 -7.82 -10.73 4.60
C GLU A 200 -7.91 -9.22 4.87
N ALA A 201 -6.77 -8.56 5.15
CA ALA A 201 -6.70 -7.12 5.32
C ALA A 201 -7.18 -6.36 4.08
N MET A 202 -6.85 -6.85 2.87
CA MET A 202 -7.29 -6.27 1.60
C MET A 202 -8.81 -6.39 1.42
N ILE A 203 -9.37 -7.59 1.62
CA ILE A 203 -10.82 -7.81 1.45
C ILE A 203 -11.60 -6.97 2.44
N LYS A 204 -11.25 -7.05 3.73
CA LYS A 204 -11.94 -6.31 4.78
C LYS A 204 -11.75 -4.80 4.62
N GLY A 205 -10.53 -4.35 4.33
CA GLY A 205 -10.19 -2.94 4.18
C GLY A 205 -10.89 -2.29 2.98
N ARG A 206 -10.92 -2.95 1.81
CA ARG A 206 -11.65 -2.44 0.63
C ARG A 206 -13.16 -2.35 0.89
N ALA A 207 -13.73 -3.34 1.59
CA ALA A 207 -15.13 -3.32 1.97
C ALA A 207 -15.45 -2.20 2.98
N GLN A 208 -14.60 -2.01 4.01
CA GLN A 208 -14.72 -0.90 4.97
C GLN A 208 -14.64 0.45 4.28
N ASP A 209 -13.67 0.64 3.37
CA ASP A 209 -13.50 1.86 2.61
C ASP A 209 -14.76 2.18 1.79
N LYS A 210 -15.26 1.21 1.03
CA LYS A 210 -16.47 1.35 0.22
C LYS A 210 -17.69 1.66 1.08
N ALA A 211 -17.85 0.96 2.21
CA ALA A 211 -18.94 1.20 3.15
C ALA A 211 -18.92 2.63 3.68
N ILE A 212 -17.77 3.08 4.21
CA ILE A 212 -17.64 4.42 4.81
C ILE A 212 -17.85 5.50 3.75
N LEU A 213 -17.18 5.39 2.59
CA LEU A 213 -17.29 6.39 1.53
C LEU A 213 -18.74 6.53 1.02
N ASN A 214 -19.43 5.42 0.79
CA ASN A 214 -20.84 5.44 0.36
C ASN A 214 -21.75 6.04 1.44
N MET A 215 -21.54 5.68 2.71
CA MET A 215 -22.37 6.23 3.79
C MET A 215 -22.14 7.73 4.00
N ILE A 216 -20.92 8.24 3.84
CA ILE A 216 -20.65 9.68 3.89
C ILE A 216 -21.34 10.36 2.69
N ALA A 217 -21.15 9.82 1.48
CA ALA A 217 -21.72 10.39 0.26
C ALA A 217 -23.27 10.42 0.28
N ASP A 218 -23.89 9.38 0.83
CA ASP A 218 -25.34 9.27 0.99
C ASP A 218 -25.88 10.06 2.19
N GLY A 219 -25.01 10.65 3.03
CA GLY A 219 -25.40 11.32 4.27
C GLY A 219 -26.01 10.39 5.32
N LYS A 220 -25.61 9.11 5.35
CA LYS A 220 -26.10 8.09 6.30
C LYS A 220 -25.35 8.07 7.63
N ILE A 221 -24.20 8.74 7.70
CA ILE A 221 -23.41 8.96 8.90
C ILE A 221 -23.11 10.45 9.03
N HIS A 222 -23.19 10.98 10.24
CA HIS A 222 -22.95 12.39 10.51
C HIS A 222 -21.94 12.57 11.67
N PRO A 223 -21.17 13.68 11.69
CA PRO A 223 -20.15 13.91 12.73
C PRO A 223 -20.65 13.93 14.18
N ASN A 224 -21.95 14.19 14.39
CA ASN A 224 -22.57 14.28 15.72
C ASN A 224 -23.32 13.00 16.14
N GLU A 225 -23.31 11.95 15.32
CA GLU A 225 -23.91 10.67 15.70
C GLU A 225 -23.08 9.97 16.79
N ASP A 226 -23.73 9.10 17.57
CA ASP A 226 -23.03 8.27 18.53
C ASP A 226 -22.06 7.33 17.80
N LEU A 227 -20.79 7.36 18.22
CA LEU A 227 -19.73 6.68 17.50
C LEU A 227 -19.89 5.14 17.53
N LYS A 228 -20.58 4.59 18.55
CA LYS A 228 -20.86 3.16 18.63
C LYS A 228 -21.95 2.75 17.63
N GLU A 229 -22.97 3.58 17.45
CA GLU A 229 -23.99 3.37 16.40
C GLU A 229 -23.36 3.45 15.00
N VAL A 230 -22.49 4.44 14.77
CA VAL A 230 -21.73 4.57 13.52
C VAL A 230 -20.86 3.33 13.26
N LEU A 231 -20.15 2.85 14.27
CA LEU A 231 -19.35 1.62 14.18
C LEU A 231 -20.22 0.41 13.79
N LEU A 232 -21.41 0.27 14.40
CA LEU A 232 -22.32 -0.84 14.10
C LEU A 232 -22.82 -0.77 12.66
N LYS A 233 -23.20 0.42 12.17
CA LYS A 233 -23.57 0.64 10.76
C LYS A 233 -22.43 0.23 9.82
N ILE A 234 -21.21 0.69 10.10
CA ILE A 234 -20.00 0.34 9.32
C ILE A 234 -19.76 -1.16 9.30
N LYS A 235 -19.77 -1.83 10.46
CA LYS A 235 -19.58 -3.28 10.53
C LYS A 235 -20.63 -4.04 9.72
N THR A 236 -21.88 -3.61 9.80
CA THR A 236 -23.00 -4.24 9.09
C THR A 236 -22.83 -4.09 7.58
N GLU A 237 -22.60 -2.87 7.10
CA GLU A 237 -22.43 -2.60 5.67
C GLU A 237 -21.16 -3.25 5.10
N THR A 238 -20.07 -3.26 5.87
CA THR A 238 -18.83 -3.96 5.49
C THR A 238 -19.10 -5.45 5.26
N ASN A 239 -19.82 -6.10 6.18
CA ASN A 239 -20.13 -7.52 6.05
C ASN A 239 -21.05 -7.81 4.86
N ASN A 240 -22.05 -6.96 4.62
CA ASN A 240 -22.93 -7.07 3.44
C ASN A 240 -22.11 -7.02 2.14
N ILE A 241 -21.18 -6.06 2.02
CA ILE A 241 -20.31 -5.94 0.84
C ILE A 241 -19.44 -7.19 0.65
N ILE A 242 -18.87 -7.73 1.73
CA ILE A 242 -18.04 -8.95 1.67
C ILE A 242 -18.89 -10.15 1.22
N ASP A 243 -20.10 -10.30 1.75
CA ASP A 243 -21.00 -11.40 1.40
C ASP A 243 -21.47 -11.31 -0.07
N ASP A 244 -21.80 -10.11 -0.55
CA ASP A 244 -22.18 -9.87 -1.94
C ASP A 244 -21.02 -10.20 -2.91
N ASP A 245 -19.81 -9.75 -2.60
CA ASP A 245 -18.61 -10.05 -3.40
C ASP A 245 -18.30 -11.56 -3.42
N ARG A 246 -18.57 -12.28 -2.32
CA ARG A 246 -18.45 -13.74 -2.25
C ARG A 246 -19.46 -14.42 -3.18
N ILE A 247 -20.72 -13.98 -3.16
CA ILE A 247 -21.78 -14.53 -4.03
C ILE A 247 -21.43 -14.29 -5.50
N ALA A 248 -21.02 -13.07 -5.86
CA ALA A 248 -20.63 -12.73 -7.23
C ALA A 248 -19.49 -13.64 -7.74
N LYS A 249 -18.47 -13.90 -6.91
CA LYS A 249 -17.37 -14.83 -7.26
C LYS A 249 -17.85 -16.26 -7.48
N THR A 250 -18.84 -16.75 -6.72
CA THR A 250 -19.41 -18.09 -6.92
C THR A 250 -20.29 -18.22 -8.17
N MET A 251 -20.81 -17.11 -8.71
CA MET A 251 -21.62 -17.10 -9.93
C MET A 251 -20.79 -17.02 -11.22
N HIS A 252 -19.50 -16.71 -11.13
CA HIS A 252 -18.58 -16.60 -12.27
C HIS A 252 -17.67 -17.84 -12.44
N HIS A 253 -18.01 -18.96 -11.82
CA HIS A 253 -17.37 -20.27 -11.99
C HIS A 253 -18.32 -21.29 -12.64
#